data_AF-Q9S9E2-F1
#
_entry.id   AF-Q9S9E2-F1
#
_cell.length_a   1.000
_cell.length_b   1.000
_cell.length_c   1.000
_cell.angle_alpha   90.00
_cell.angle_beta   90.00
_cell.angle_gamma   90.00
#
_symmetry.space_group_name_H-M   'P 1'
#
loop_
_entity.id
_entity.type
_entity.pdbx_description
1 polymer ?
#
loop_
_entity_poly.entity_id
_entity_poly.type
_entity_poly.pdbx_seq_one_letter_code
_entity_poly.pdbx_strand_id
1 'polypeptide(L)' 'ATETSFNIDGFNKTNLILQGDAIVSSNGNLQLSYNSYDSMSRAFYSAPIQIRDSTTGNVASFDTNFTMNIRTHRQA' A
#
# COMPACT_ATOMS: atom_id res chain seq x y z
N ALA A 1 -22.74 -1.64 5.77
CA ALA A 1 -21.44 -1.72 5.07
C ALA A 1 -20.92 -0.33 4.71
N THR A 2 -19.60 -0.15 4.76
CA THR A 2 -18.92 1.06 4.29
C THR A 2 -18.19 0.77 2.98
N GLU A 3 -18.52 1.52 1.92
CA GLU A 3 -17.79 1.50 0.66
C GLU A 3 -16.65 2.51 0.71
N THR A 4 -15.53 2.21 0.04
CA THR A 4 -14.35 3.08 0.04
C THR A 4 -13.68 3.01 -1.31
N SER A 5 -13.23 4.16 -1.82
CA SER A 5 -12.49 4.28 -3.06
C SER A 5 -11.40 5.32 -2.91
N PHE A 6 -10.25 5.09 -3.54
CA PHE A 6 -9.14 6.03 -3.57
C PHE A 6 -8.35 5.86 -4.86
N ASN A 7 -7.75 6.96 -5.33
CA ASN A 7 -6.75 6.99 -6.38
C ASN A 7 -5.54 7.77 -5.86
N ILE A 8 -4.33 7.24 -6.07
CA ILE A 8 -3.09 7.83 -5.56
C ILE A 8 -2.11 7.99 -6.73
N ASP A 9 -2.01 9.21 -7.26
CA ASP A 9 -1.08 9.53 -8.34
C ASP A 9 0.34 9.84 -7.80
N GLY A 10 0.43 10.19 -6.51
CA GLY A 10 1.68 10.36 -5.78
C GLY A 10 1.49 10.00 -4.31
N PHE A 11 2.28 9.05 -3.80
CA PHE A 11 2.17 8.58 -2.43
C PHE A 11 2.62 9.65 -1.43
N ASN A 12 1.99 9.66 -0.26
CA ASN A 12 2.39 10.45 0.90
C ASN A 12 2.34 9.55 2.14
N LYS A 13 3.20 9.79 3.13
CA LYS A 13 3.22 8.96 4.35
C LYS A 13 1.98 9.16 5.23
N THR A 14 1.30 10.30 5.10
CA THR A 14 0.19 10.70 5.99
C THR A 14 -1.00 9.73 5.95
N ASN A 15 -1.27 9.11 4.80
CA ASN A 15 -2.37 8.16 4.62
C ASN A 15 -1.92 6.69 4.57
N LEU A 16 -0.66 6.41 4.93
CA LEU A 16 -0.07 5.07 4.88
C LEU A 16 0.47 4.63 6.23
N ILE A 17 0.37 3.33 6.49
CA ILE A 17 1.08 2.65 7.57
C ILE A 17 2.29 1.95 6.96
N LEU A 18 3.49 2.42 7.30
CA LEU A 18 4.76 1.88 6.80
C LEU A 18 5.40 0.97 7.84
N GLN A 19 5.93 -0.17 7.41
CA GLN A 19 6.57 -1.16 8.27
C GLN A 19 7.84 -1.73 7.62
N GLY A 20 8.85 -2.03 8.46
CA GLY A 20 10.18 -2.40 7.98
C GLY A 20 10.86 -1.20 7.28
N ASP A 21 11.55 -1.47 6.17
CA ASP A 21 12.26 -0.46 5.38
C ASP A 21 11.38 0.22 4.30
N ALA A 22 10.06 0.23 4.48
CA ALA A 22 9.15 0.89 3.56
C ALA A 22 9.23 2.41 3.71
N ILE A 23 9.44 3.13 2.60
CA ILE A 23 9.50 4.60 2.57
C ILE A 23 8.69 5.19 1.42
N VAL A 24 8.36 6.47 1.53
CA VAL A 24 7.88 7.30 0.42
C VAL A 24 8.99 8.28 0.08
N SER A 25 9.46 8.27 -1.18
CA SER A 25 10.50 9.20 -1.65
C SER A 25 9.96 10.61 -1.88
N SER A 26 10.86 11.57 -2.06
CA SER A 26 10.50 12.98 -2.33
C SER A 26 9.68 13.18 -3.60
N ASN A 27 9.81 12.28 -4.58
CA ASN A 27 9.01 12.27 -5.81
C ASN A 27 7.70 11.46 -5.69
N GLY A 28 7.29 11.08 -4.48
CA GLY A 28 5.99 10.45 -4.24
C GLY A 28 5.91 8.97 -4.63
N ASN A 29 7.04 8.26 -4.76
CA ASN A 29 7.01 6.81 -5.00
C ASN A 29 7.06 6.05 -3.68
N LEU A 30 6.22 5.01 -3.57
CA LEU A 30 6.34 4.01 -2.51
C LEU A 30 7.49 3.06 -2.85
N GLN A 31 8.49 2.99 -1.96
CA GLN A 31 9.64 2.10 -2.11
C GLN A 31 9.61 1.05 -1.02
N LEU A 32 9.75 -0.20 -1.44
CA LEU A 32 9.81 -1.38 -0.58
C LEU A 32 11.21 -1.98 -0.70
N SER A 33 11.87 -2.21 0.43
CA SER A 33 13.15 -2.92 0.53
C SER A 33 14.32 -2.26 -0.25
N TYR A 34 14.45 -0.93 -0.15
CA TYR A 34 15.51 -0.21 -0.86
C TYR A 34 16.89 -0.35 -0.17
N ASN A 35 16.93 -0.42 1.16
CA ASN A 35 18.14 -0.45 1.98
C ASN A 35 18.41 -1.79 2.67
N SER A 36 17.52 -2.77 2.53
CA SER A 36 17.57 -4.00 3.31
C SER A 36 17.63 -5.25 2.44
N TYR A 37 18.41 -6.23 2.88
CA TYR A 37 18.45 -7.60 2.33
C TYR A 37 17.90 -8.57 3.38
N ASP A 38 17.47 -9.76 2.96
CA ASP A 38 16.95 -10.82 3.83
C ASP A 38 15.93 -10.32 4.88
N SER A 39 15.00 -9.47 4.45
CA SER A 39 14.02 -8.80 5.29
C SER A 39 12.74 -8.49 4.53
N MET A 40 11.67 -8.20 5.26
CA MET A 40 10.36 -7.88 4.70
C MET A 40 9.96 -6.44 5.05
N SER A 41 9.51 -5.70 4.04
CA SER A 41 8.88 -4.39 4.21
C SER A 41 7.41 -4.45 3.79
N ARG A 42 6.55 -3.65 4.42
CA ARG A 42 5.10 -3.60 4.13
C ARG A 42 4.60 -2.16 4.16
N ALA A 43 3.58 -1.88 3.38
CA ALA A 43 2.84 -0.63 3.41
C ALA A 43 1.34 -0.90 3.26
N PHE A 44 0.52 -0.21 4.04
CA PHE A 44 -0.93 -0.34 4.03
C PHE A 44 -1.59 1.03 3.92
N TYR A 45 -2.76 1.10 3.28
CA TYR A 45 -3.64 2.26 3.43
C TYR A 45 -4.11 2.36 4.89
N SER A 46 -4.09 3.58 5.44
CA SER A 46 -4.30 3.80 6.87
C SER A 46 -5.71 3.47 7.37
N ALA A 47 -6.74 3.63 6.53
CA ALA A 47 -8.11 3.28 6.91
C ALA A 47 -8.39 1.79 6.59
N PRO A 48 -8.85 1.00 7.57
CA PRO A 48 -9.27 -0.38 7.33
C PRO A 48 -10.41 -0.45 6.31
N ILE A 49 -10.32 -1.39 5.37
CA ILE A 49 -11.37 -1.65 4.36
C ILE A 49 -12.24 -2.81 4.83
N GLN A 50 -13.56 -2.59 4.86
CA GLN A 50 -14.52 -3.62 5.27
C GLN A 50 -14.76 -4.62 4.14
N ILE A 51 -14.26 -5.86 4.30
CA ILE A 51 -14.49 -6.94 3.32
C ILE A 51 -15.81 -7.68 3.56
N ARG A 52 -16.31 -7.72 4.79
CA ARG A 52 -17.54 -8.43 5.14
C ARG A 52 -18.39 -7.62 6.12
N ASP A 53 -19.69 -7.58 5.88
CA ASP A 53 -20.69 -7.07 6.81
C ASP A 53 -21.20 -8.22 7.68
N SER A 54 -20.89 -8.20 8.99
CA SER A 54 -21.30 -9.26 9.90
C SER A 54 -22.80 -9.26 10.19
N THR A 55 -23.52 -8.15 9.95
CA THR A 55 -24.96 -8.03 10.20
C THR A 55 -25.76 -8.75 9.13
N THR A 56 -25.33 -8.61 7.88
CA THR A 56 -26.03 -9.18 6.71
C THR A 56 -25.36 -10.43 6.16
N GLY A 57 -24.09 -10.67 6.51
CA GLY A 57 -23.27 -11.74 5.94
C GLY A 57 -22.68 -11.42 4.57
N ASN A 58 -23.03 -10.29 3.97
CA ASN A 58 -22.60 -9.88 2.64
C ASN A 58 -21.07 -9.65 2.59
N VAL A 59 -20.46 -10.03 1.47
CA VAL A 59 -19.04 -9.88 1.18
C VAL A 59 -18.86 -8.84 0.08
N ALA A 60 -17.93 -7.92 0.26
CA ALA A 60 -17.61 -6.89 -0.72
C ALA A 60 -16.91 -7.48 -1.95
N SER A 61 -17.33 -7.05 -3.13
CA SER A 61 -16.48 -7.15 -4.33
C SER A 61 -15.54 -5.95 -4.36
N PHE A 62 -14.29 -6.14 -4.77
CA PHE A 62 -13.32 -5.05 -4.89
C PHE A 62 -12.58 -5.13 -6.22
N ASP A 63 -12.13 -3.98 -6.68
CA ASP A 63 -11.24 -3.80 -7.83
C ASP A 63 -10.05 -2.94 -7.41
N THR A 64 -8.88 -3.21 -7.97
CA THR A 64 -7.66 -2.46 -7.64
C THR A 64 -6.69 -2.47 -8.81
N ASN A 65 -6.07 -1.32 -9.05
CA ASN A 65 -5.06 -1.13 -10.08
C ASN A 65 -3.83 -0.48 -9.45
N PHE A 66 -2.63 -0.92 -9.82
CA PHE A 66 -1.38 -0.30 -9.39
C PHE A 66 -0.30 -0.47 -10.45
N THR A 67 0.58 0.53 -10.54
CA THR A 67 1.79 0.49 -11.38
C THR A 67 2.99 0.23 -10.49
N MET A 68 3.85 -0.71 -10.90
CA MET A 68 5.05 -1.08 -10.15
C MET A 68 6.27 -1.19 -11.06
N ASN A 69 7.45 -0.90 -10.50
CA ASN A 69 8.74 -1.08 -11.16
C ASN A 69 9.67 -1.89 -10.23
N ILE A 70 9.94 -3.15 -10.59
CA ILE A 70 10.90 -3.99 -9.87
C ILE A 70 12.27 -3.87 -10.54
N ARG A 71 13.30 -3.65 -9.73
CA ARG A 71 14.70 -3.67 -10.16
C ARG A 71 15.46 -4.72 -9.35
N THR A 72 16.27 -5.52 -10.03
CA THR A 72 17.08 -6.59 -9.42
C THR A 72 18.29 -6.05 -8.66
N HIS A 73 18.70 -4.81 -8.97
CA HIS A 73 19.82 -4.13 -8.34
C HIS A 73 19.39 -2.79 -7.80
N ARG A 74 20.01 -2.40 -6.68
CA ARG A 74 19.83 -1.06 -6.12
C ARG A 74 20.34 -0.05 -7.15
N GLN A 75 19.55 0.98 -7.45
CA GLN A 75 20.07 2.12 -8.22
C GLN A 75 21.12 2.80 -7.35
N ALA A 76 22.35 2.86 -7.87
CA ALA A 76 23.48 3.55 -7.25
C ALA A 76 23.24 5.06 -7.17
#